data_AF-A0A1Q6EZJ3-F1
#
_entry.id   AF-A0A1Q6EZJ3-F1
#
_cell.length_a   1.000
_cell.length_b   1.000
_cell.length_c   1.000
_cell.angle_alpha   90.00
_cell.angle_beta   90.00
_cell.angle_gamma   90.00
#
_symmetry.space_group_name_H-M   'P 1'
#
loop_
_entity.id
_entity.type
_entity.pdbx_description
1 polymer ?
#
loop_
_entity_poly.entity_id
_entity_poly.type
_entity_poly.pdbx_seq_one_letter_code
_entity_poly.pdbx_strand_id
1 'polypeptide(L)'
;MLFSGIIAALTSLLIPIIILLLLLLFVPSVYLDWLKKKRARNRAGLSDADARACICASFRYVLRWLRLAGLEPENVPFASYSEKIETILGPEIAAQYLQILPLWQEAAYSTHEMTEQQRTQMRVFLQTAAPLVWKKLSKKQRLWTTYWLAL
;
A
#
# COMPACT_ATOMS: atom_id res chain seq x y z
N MET A 1 -21.43 -32.92 47.63
CA MET A 1 -20.05 -32.81 47.08
C MET A 1 -19.97 -33.09 45.57
N LEU A 2 -20.61 -34.14 45.04
CA LEU A 2 -20.55 -34.49 43.61
C LEU A 2 -21.05 -33.39 42.65
N PHE A 3 -22.13 -32.69 42.98
CA PHE A 3 -22.68 -31.60 42.16
C PHE A 3 -21.73 -30.39 42.03
N SER A 4 -21.01 -30.04 43.11
CA SER A 4 -20.05 -28.93 43.09
C SER A 4 -18.83 -29.23 42.22
N GLY A 5 -18.38 -30.50 42.20
CA GLY A 5 -17.25 -30.93 41.37
C GLY A 5 -17.58 -30.92 39.88
N ILE A 6 -18.81 -31.31 39.51
CA ILE A 6 -19.29 -31.29 38.12
C ILE A 6 -19.43 -29.85 37.62
N ILE A 7 -20.00 -28.95 38.42
CA ILE A 7 -20.14 -27.53 38.06
C ILE A 7 -18.75 -26.87 37.88
N ALA A 8 -17.80 -27.12 38.79
CA ALA A 8 -16.45 -26.61 38.68
C ALA A 8 -15.74 -27.11 37.41
N ALA A 9 -15.84 -28.41 37.09
CA ALA A 9 -15.27 -28.99 35.89
C ALA A 9 -15.88 -28.41 34.60
N LEU A 10 -17.20 -28.21 34.57
CA LEU A 10 -17.91 -27.60 33.44
C LEU A 10 -17.48 -26.14 33.23
N THR A 11 -17.37 -25.34 34.30
CA THR A 11 -16.90 -23.95 34.19
C THR A 11 -15.45 -23.86 33.74
N SER A 12 -14.57 -24.75 34.21
CA SER A 12 -13.16 -24.78 33.81
C SER A 12 -12.96 -25.12 32.33
N LEU A 13 -13.90 -25.83 31.70
CA LEU A 13 -13.87 -26.16 30.26
C LEU A 13 -14.59 -25.09 29.42
N LEU A 14 -15.68 -24.51 29.91
CA LEU A 14 -16.46 -23.52 29.17
C LEU A 14 -15.75 -22.17 29.08
N ILE A 15 -15.05 -21.72 30.13
CA ILE A 15 -14.33 -20.44 30.13
C ILE A 15 -13.31 -20.34 28.98
N PRO A 16 -12.38 -21.29 28.77
CA PRO A 16 -11.44 -21.20 27.66
C PRO A 16 -12.13 -21.26 26.29
N ILE A 17 -13.24 -22.00 26.16
CA ILE A 17 -14.04 -22.05 24.92
C ILE A 17 -14.68 -20.68 24.63
N ILE A 18 -15.26 -20.04 25.65
CA ILE A 18 -15.86 -18.71 25.53
C ILE A 18 -14.78 -17.68 25.19
N ILE A 19 -13.61 -17.74 25.84
CA ILE A 19 -12.47 -16.85 25.53
C ILE A 19 -12.00 -17.09 24.08
N LEU A 20 -11.87 -18.34 23.66
CA LEU A 20 -11.48 -18.69 22.29
C LEU A 20 -12.49 -18.15 21.26
N LEU A 21 -13.79 -18.28 21.53
CA LEU A 21 -14.85 -17.75 20.68
C LEU A 21 -14.80 -16.22 20.60
N LEU A 22 -14.61 -15.55 21.74
CA LEU A 22 -14.46 -14.09 21.80
C LEU A 22 -13.23 -13.63 21.02
N LEU A 23 -12.09 -14.30 21.18
CA LEU A 23 -10.88 -14.00 20.42
C LEU A 23 -11.10 -14.20 18.92
N LEU A 24 -11.71 -15.31 18.52
CA LEU A 24 -11.96 -15.63 17.11
C LEU A 24 -12.91 -14.63 16.44
N LEU A 25 -13.85 -14.05 17.20
CA LEU A 25 -14.78 -13.04 16.68
C LEU A 25 -14.17 -11.63 16.70
N PHE A 26 -13.43 -11.28 17.75
CA PHE A 26 -12.95 -9.90 17.96
C PHE A 26 -11.60 -9.62 17.29
N VAL A 27 -10.67 -10.57 17.28
CA VAL A 27 -9.33 -10.39 16.68
C VAL A 27 -9.41 -10.03 15.19
N PRO A 28 -10.23 -10.69 14.34
CA PRO A 28 -10.35 -10.31 12.93
C PRO A 28 -10.92 -8.90 12.76
N SER A 29 -11.88 -8.49 13.59
CA SER A 29 -12.48 -7.16 13.52
C SER A 29 -11.45 -6.06 13.81
N VAL A 30 -10.73 -6.18 14.94
CA VAL A 30 -9.67 -5.24 15.32
C VAL A 30 -8.55 -5.21 14.28
N TYR A 31 -8.18 -6.38 13.76
CA TYR A 31 -7.17 -6.49 12.73
C TYR A 31 -7.59 -5.79 11.43
N LEU A 32 -8.82 -6.01 10.95
CA LEU A 32 -9.35 -5.35 9.76
C LEU A 32 -9.42 -3.83 9.93
N ASP A 33 -9.80 -3.33 11.11
CA ASP A 33 -9.83 -1.88 11.37
C ASP A 33 -8.44 -1.27 11.45
N TRP A 34 -7.47 -1.97 12.04
CA TRP A 34 -6.08 -1.56 11.97
C TRP A 34 -5.58 -1.54 10.51
N LEU A 35 -5.95 -2.53 9.70
CA LEU A 35 -5.63 -2.54 8.27
C LEU A 35 -6.28 -1.38 7.52
N LYS A 36 -7.56 -1.07 7.76
CA LYS A 36 -8.22 0.11 7.16
C LYS A 36 -7.47 1.39 7.50
N LYS A 37 -7.13 1.60 8.77
CA LYS A 37 -6.34 2.75 9.22
C LYS A 37 -4.95 2.78 8.57
N LYS A 38 -4.31 1.61 8.40
CA LYS A 38 -3.03 1.49 7.73
C LYS A 38 -3.13 1.82 6.22
N ARG A 39 -4.16 1.33 5.52
CA ARG A 39 -4.44 1.68 4.12
C ARG A 39 -4.69 3.17 3.95
N ALA A 40 -5.49 3.76 4.84
CA ALA A 40 -5.75 5.19 4.84
C ALA A 40 -4.46 6.00 5.00
N ARG A 41 -3.58 5.61 5.93
CA ARG A 41 -2.25 6.23 6.11
C ARG A 41 -1.34 6.05 4.89
N ASN A 42 -1.35 4.87 4.26
CA ASN A 42 -0.55 4.61 3.06
C ASN A 42 -1.04 5.40 1.84
N ARG A 43 -2.33 5.70 1.78
CA ARG A 43 -2.97 6.52 0.75
C ARG A 43 -3.15 7.97 1.19
N ALA A 44 -2.52 8.37 2.31
CA ALA A 44 -2.57 9.75 2.77
C ALA A 44 -1.94 10.67 1.71
N GLY A 45 -2.63 11.76 1.42
CA GLY A 45 -2.21 12.72 0.41
C GLY A 45 -2.64 12.37 -1.03
N LEU A 46 -3.09 11.15 -1.35
CA LEU A 46 -3.56 10.84 -2.72
C LEU A 46 -4.86 11.60 -3.10
N SER A 47 -5.61 12.06 -2.10
CA SER A 47 -6.83 12.85 -2.23
C SER A 47 -6.68 14.24 -1.61
N ASP A 48 -5.45 14.74 -1.49
CA ASP A 48 -5.22 16.09 -0.97
C ASP A 48 -5.85 17.14 -1.90
N ALA A 49 -6.36 18.21 -1.30
CA ALA A 49 -6.88 19.35 -2.06
C ALA A 49 -5.75 20.11 -2.76
N ASP A 50 -4.54 20.11 -2.18
CA ASP A 50 -3.35 20.68 -2.81
C ASP A 50 -2.79 19.75 -3.90
N ALA A 51 -2.63 20.29 -5.12
CA ALA A 51 -2.12 19.53 -6.26
C ALA A 51 -0.68 19.09 -6.05
N ARG A 52 0.14 19.94 -5.41
CA ARG A 52 1.52 19.64 -5.10
C ARG A 52 1.62 18.46 -4.14
N ALA A 53 0.93 18.54 -3.00
CA ALA A 53 0.87 17.44 -2.03
C ALA A 53 0.36 16.14 -2.67
N CYS A 54 -0.67 16.21 -3.51
CA CYS A 54 -1.23 15.05 -4.20
C CYS A 54 -0.24 14.39 -5.18
N ILE A 55 0.47 15.18 -5.98
CA ILE A 55 1.48 14.68 -6.93
C ILE A 55 2.62 13.99 -6.16
N CYS A 56 3.15 14.65 -5.13
CA CYS A 56 4.23 14.12 -4.30
C CYS A 56 3.84 12.86 -3.51
N ALA A 57 2.60 12.78 -3.02
CA ALA A 57 2.07 11.58 -2.39
C ALA A 57 1.90 10.43 -3.40
N SER A 58 1.35 10.74 -4.58
CA SER A 58 1.13 9.76 -5.65
C SER A 58 2.45 9.16 -6.17
N PHE A 59 3.47 9.99 -6.40
CA PHE A 59 4.79 9.51 -6.82
C PHE A 59 5.43 8.57 -5.80
N ARG A 60 5.43 8.96 -4.51
CA ARG A 60 5.93 8.10 -3.41
C ARG A 60 5.15 6.78 -3.33
N TYR A 61 3.84 6.84 -3.55
CA TYR A 61 2.98 5.68 -3.56
C TYR A 61 3.28 4.73 -4.73
N VAL A 62 3.48 5.25 -5.95
CA VAL A 62 3.93 4.44 -7.10
C VAL A 62 5.31 3.84 -6.84
N LEU A 63 6.26 4.60 -6.30
CA LEU A 63 7.60 4.08 -6.02
C LEU A 63 7.54 2.90 -5.04
N ARG A 64 6.64 2.94 -4.06
CA ARG A 64 6.41 1.81 -3.16
C ARG A 64 5.87 0.58 -3.90
N TRP A 65 4.98 0.75 -4.89
CA TRP A 65 4.57 -0.35 -5.79
C TRP A 65 5.75 -0.88 -6.59
N LEU A 66 6.54 -0.01 -7.24
CA LEU A 66 7.70 -0.43 -8.03
C LEU A 66 8.74 -1.18 -7.19
N ARG A 67 8.95 -0.80 -5.93
CA ARG A 67 9.80 -1.55 -4.98
C ARG A 67 9.32 -2.98 -4.76
N LEU A 68 8.02 -3.22 -4.74
CA LEU A 68 7.46 -4.58 -4.65
C LEU A 68 7.70 -5.40 -5.91
N ALA A 69 7.87 -4.73 -7.05
CA ALA A 69 8.19 -5.35 -8.33
C ALA A 69 9.68 -5.65 -8.50
N GLY A 70 10.54 -5.24 -7.56
CA GLY A 70 11.99 -5.45 -7.61
C GLY A 70 12.81 -4.18 -7.86
N LEU A 71 12.20 -2.99 -7.81
CA LEU A 71 12.96 -1.74 -7.88
C LEU A 71 13.68 -1.48 -6.54
N GLU A 72 14.95 -1.85 -6.46
CA GLU A 72 15.75 -1.63 -5.25
C GLU A 72 16.12 -0.15 -5.05
N PRO A 73 16.05 0.37 -3.82
CA PRO A 73 16.45 1.73 -3.51
C PRO A 73 17.98 1.84 -3.59
N GLU A 74 18.46 2.46 -4.64
CA GLU A 74 19.88 2.78 -4.82
C GLU A 74 20.09 4.29 -4.70
N ASN A 75 21.30 4.68 -4.29
CA ASN A 75 21.77 6.07 -4.24
C ASN A 75 22.12 6.58 -5.65
N VAL A 76 21.21 6.39 -6.60
CA VAL A 76 21.31 6.84 -7.99
C VAL A 76 20.22 7.88 -8.27
N PRO A 77 20.40 8.75 -9.27
CA PRO A 77 19.35 9.65 -9.70
C PRO A 77 18.07 8.89 -10.05
N PHE A 78 16.92 9.46 -9.72
CA PHE A 78 15.61 8.85 -10.03
C PHE A 78 15.44 8.53 -11.52
N ALA A 79 16.06 9.32 -12.42
CA ALA A 79 16.05 9.03 -13.85
C ALA A 79 16.61 7.64 -14.18
N SER A 80 17.64 7.17 -13.47
CA SER A 80 18.26 5.85 -13.66
C SER A 80 17.33 4.69 -13.33
N TYR A 81 16.23 4.91 -12.62
CA TYR A 81 15.23 3.86 -12.38
C TYR A 81 14.45 3.48 -13.64
N SER A 82 14.49 4.27 -14.73
CA SER A 82 13.81 3.92 -15.97
C SER A 82 14.29 2.61 -16.56
N GLU A 83 15.60 2.34 -16.54
CA GLU A 83 16.20 1.10 -17.09
C GLU A 83 15.69 -0.15 -16.35
N LYS A 84 15.56 -0.03 -15.02
CA LYS A 84 15.01 -1.09 -14.18
C LYS A 84 13.51 -1.25 -14.38
N ILE A 85 12.78 -0.13 -14.48
CA ILE A 85 11.34 -0.15 -14.76
C ILE A 85 11.08 -0.79 -16.12
N GLU A 86 11.91 -0.55 -17.12
CA GLU A 86 11.82 -1.17 -18.43
C GLU A 86 11.97 -2.69 -18.33
N THR A 87 12.98 -3.15 -17.59
CA THR A 87 13.21 -4.58 -17.34
C THR A 87 12.03 -5.23 -16.58
N ILE A 88 11.46 -4.53 -15.60
CA ILE A 88 10.43 -5.08 -14.72
C ILE A 88 9.02 -4.98 -15.33
N LEU A 89 8.67 -3.89 -16.00
CA LEU A 89 7.31 -3.56 -16.44
C LEU A 89 7.17 -3.32 -17.94
N GLY A 90 8.28 -3.20 -18.67
CA GLY A 90 8.30 -2.94 -20.11
C GLY A 90 8.62 -1.48 -20.47
N PRO A 91 9.04 -1.23 -21.73
CA PRO A 91 9.49 0.07 -22.20
C PRO A 91 8.39 1.14 -22.16
N GLU A 92 7.12 0.76 -22.32
CA GLU A 92 6.00 1.70 -22.29
C GLU A 92 5.84 2.36 -20.92
N ILE A 93 6.06 1.60 -19.85
CA ILE A 93 5.97 2.11 -18.47
C ILE A 93 7.21 2.90 -18.09
N ALA A 94 8.38 2.50 -18.58
CA ALA A 94 9.62 3.27 -18.41
C ALA A 94 9.53 4.64 -19.09
N ALA A 95 8.98 4.71 -20.30
CA ALA A 95 8.75 5.96 -21.01
C ALA A 95 7.75 6.87 -20.26
N GLN A 96 6.64 6.30 -19.77
CA GLN A 96 5.69 7.05 -18.93
C GLN A 96 6.33 7.55 -17.64
N TYR A 97 7.18 6.74 -17.00
CA TYR A 97 7.92 7.15 -15.81
C TYR A 97 8.82 8.37 -16.08
N LEU A 98 9.56 8.37 -17.19
CA LEU A 98 10.40 9.49 -17.58
C LEU A 98 9.61 10.76 -17.90
N GLN A 99 8.37 10.63 -18.40
CA GLN A 99 7.48 11.78 -18.62
C GLN A 99 6.95 12.37 -17.31
N ILE A 100 6.69 11.52 -16.31
CA ILE A 100 6.13 11.92 -15.01
C ILE A 100 7.22 12.41 -14.04
N LEU A 101 8.46 11.99 -14.22
CA LEU A 101 9.57 12.34 -13.34
C LEU A 101 9.79 13.87 -13.24
N PRO A 102 9.85 14.66 -14.34
CA PRO A 102 9.96 16.11 -14.27
C PRO A 102 8.77 16.77 -13.55
N LEU A 103 7.56 16.25 -13.76
CA LEU A 103 6.34 16.75 -13.12
C LEU A 103 6.42 16.59 -11.59
N TRP A 104 6.90 15.44 -11.11
CA TRP A 104 7.15 15.24 -9.69
C TRP A 104 8.29 16.14 -9.18
N GLN A 105 9.39 16.30 -9.92
CA GLN A 105 10.50 17.18 -9.53
C GLN A 105 10.05 18.63 -9.41
N GLU A 106 9.20 19.10 -10.32
CA GLU A 106 8.61 20.43 -10.25
C GLU A 106 7.73 20.55 -8.99
N ALA A 107 6.84 19.59 -8.73
CA ALA A 107 6.03 19.60 -7.51
C ALA A 107 6.87 19.52 -6.23
N ALA A 108 8.01 18.82 -6.24
CA ALA A 108 8.84 18.62 -5.06
C ALA A 108 9.78 19.81 -4.76
N TYR A 109 10.30 20.46 -5.80
CA TYR A 109 11.39 21.43 -5.66
C TYR A 109 11.07 22.83 -6.18
N SER A 110 10.02 23.01 -7.00
CA SER A 110 9.61 24.32 -7.51
C SER A 110 8.57 24.97 -6.61
N THR A 111 8.56 26.31 -6.64
CA THR A 111 7.51 27.13 -6.05
C THR A 111 6.31 27.34 -6.97
N HIS A 112 6.40 26.93 -8.25
CA HIS A 112 5.31 27.05 -9.22
C HIS A 112 4.03 26.35 -8.77
N GLU A 113 2.88 26.95 -9.06
CA GLU A 113 1.58 26.33 -8.81
C GLU A 113 1.37 25.10 -9.70
N MET A 114 0.95 24.00 -9.08
CA MET A 114 0.66 22.76 -9.77
C MET A 114 -0.78 22.76 -10.28
N THR A 115 -0.96 22.39 -11.55
CA THR A 115 -2.26 22.35 -12.22
C THR A 115 -3.01 21.04 -11.97
N GLU A 116 -4.34 21.06 -12.12
CA GLU A 116 -5.16 19.85 -12.06
C GLU A 116 -4.84 18.86 -13.19
N GLN A 117 -4.34 19.37 -14.32
CA GLN A 117 -3.89 18.54 -15.43
C GLN A 117 -2.66 17.72 -15.04
N GLN A 118 -1.66 18.35 -14.40
CA GLN A 118 -0.47 17.65 -13.89
C GLN A 118 -0.86 16.61 -12.83
N ARG A 119 -1.81 16.94 -11.94
CA ARG A 119 -2.35 15.99 -10.97
C ARG A 119 -2.99 14.78 -11.65
N THR A 120 -3.80 15.02 -12.68
CA THR A 120 -4.44 13.97 -13.47
C THR A 120 -3.41 13.07 -14.17
N GLN A 121 -2.38 13.65 -14.78
CA GLN A 121 -1.30 12.88 -15.43
C GLN A 121 -0.60 11.93 -14.44
N MET A 122 -0.22 12.43 -13.26
CA MET A 122 0.35 11.60 -12.20
C MET A 122 -0.62 10.49 -11.75
N ARG A 123 -1.92 10.80 -11.63
CA ARG A 123 -2.95 9.82 -11.25
C ARG A 123 -3.11 8.73 -12.29
N VAL A 124 -3.11 9.06 -13.58
CA VAL A 124 -3.17 8.09 -14.68
C VAL A 124 -1.96 7.17 -14.63
N PHE A 125 -0.74 7.70 -14.46
CA PHE A 125 0.45 6.88 -14.32
C PHE A 125 0.35 5.91 -13.13
N LEU A 126 -0.12 6.38 -11.98
CA LEU A 126 -0.37 5.51 -10.82
C LEU A 126 -1.39 4.40 -11.14
N GLN A 127 -2.51 4.76 -11.77
CA GLN A 127 -3.56 3.81 -12.16
C GLN A 127 -3.10 2.79 -13.20
N THR A 128 -2.06 3.09 -13.98
CA THR A 128 -1.45 2.15 -14.94
C THR A 128 -0.39 1.29 -14.28
N ALA A 129 0.57 1.88 -13.56
CA ALA A 129 1.72 1.17 -13.01
C ALA A 129 1.34 0.20 -11.88
N ALA A 130 0.49 0.61 -10.92
CA ALA A 130 0.18 -0.21 -9.76
C ALA A 130 -0.54 -1.54 -10.12
N PRO A 131 -1.55 -1.56 -11.01
CA PRO A 131 -2.16 -2.83 -11.44
C PRO A 131 -1.20 -3.74 -12.21
N LEU A 132 -0.27 -3.19 -12.99
CA LEU A 132 0.73 -3.98 -13.70
C LEU A 132 1.69 -4.67 -12.72
N VAL A 133 2.16 -3.94 -11.70
CA VAL A 133 2.92 -4.53 -10.59
C VAL A 133 2.10 -5.63 -9.92
N TRP A 134 0.86 -5.36 -9.53
CA TRP A 134 -0.01 -6.33 -8.86
C TRP A 134 -0.16 -7.62 -9.66
N LYS A 135 -0.32 -7.53 -10.99
CA LYS A 135 -0.39 -8.68 -11.89
C LYS A 135 0.89 -9.51 -11.86
N LYS A 136 2.07 -8.90 -11.76
CA LYS A 136 3.36 -9.61 -11.67
C LYS A 136 3.65 -10.24 -10.32
N LEU A 137 3.04 -9.74 -9.23
CA LEU A 137 3.24 -10.32 -7.90
C LEU A 137 2.75 -11.77 -7.82
N SER A 138 3.54 -12.64 -7.19
CA SER A 138 3.15 -14.01 -6.84
C SER A 138 1.98 -14.02 -5.84
N LYS A 139 1.26 -15.15 -5.73
CA LYS A 139 0.14 -15.30 -4.77
C LYS A 139 0.55 -14.96 -3.32
N LYS A 140 1.75 -15.38 -2.90
CA LYS A 140 2.30 -15.07 -1.58
C LYS A 140 2.56 -13.57 -1.42
N GLN A 141 3.19 -12.94 -2.41
CA GLN A 141 3.43 -11.49 -2.39
C GLN A 141 2.13 -10.69 -2.40
N ARG A 142 1.11 -11.10 -3.14
CA ARG A 142 -0.21 -10.44 -3.13
C ARG A 142 -0.85 -10.46 -1.74
N LEU A 143 -0.86 -11.62 -1.08
CA LEU A 143 -1.35 -11.74 0.30
C LEU A 143 -0.53 -10.84 1.24
N TRP A 144 0.79 -10.87 1.14
CA TRP A 144 1.67 -10.03 1.95
C TRP A 144 1.44 -8.53 1.69
N THR A 145 1.26 -8.10 0.45
CA THR A 145 0.97 -6.70 0.11
C THR A 145 -0.38 -6.25 0.67
N THR A 146 -1.43 -7.07 0.54
CA THR A 146 -2.79 -6.72 1.00
C THR A 146 -2.93 -6.68 2.52
N TYR A 147 -2.28 -7.63 3.22
CA TYR A 147 -2.46 -7.83 4.65
C TYR A 147 -1.30 -7.28 5.48
N TRP A 148 -0.07 -7.29 4.97
CA TRP A 148 1.08 -6.78 5.73
C TRP A 148 1.38 -5.33 5.38
N LEU A 149 1.54 -5.02 4.10
CA LEU A 149 1.86 -3.66 3.67
C LEU A 149 0.64 -2.75 3.67
N ALA A 150 -0.55 -3.31 3.45
CA ALA A 150 -1.82 -2.59 3.36
C ALA A 150 -1.79 -1.51 2.24
N LEU A 151 -1.31 -1.92 1.06
CA LEU A 151 -1.29 -1.11 -0.16
C LEU A 151 -2.62 -1.23 -0.91
#